data_AF-A0A954IRF2-F1
#
_entry.id   AF-A0A954IRF2-F1
#
_cell.length_a   1.000
_cell.length_b   1.000
_cell.length_c   1.000
_cell.angle_alpha   90.00
_cell.angle_beta   90.00
_cell.angle_gamma   90.00
#
_symmetry.space_group_name_H-M   'P 1'
#
loop_
_entity.id
_entity.type
_entity.pdbx_description
1 polymer ?
#
loop_
_entity_poly.entity_id
_entity_poly.type
_entity_poly.pdbx_seq_one_letter_code
_entity_poly.pdbx_strand_id
1 'polypeptide(L)'
;VFPVLLGNAPLTMKPDATTQSSDLTFKTHPVFDDVFKKANKLVSELRVTGYLPVSNEWVQDDLKRKDGVTTLGFTREGAPVVFEHRYGKGQVMTFLISAGPPWTNLVELGGLYVPIVQKVQQYVAKPDEEKHIHQIGEKLELTFRTLDYEQDINWLHPTMGPDVRKMRNPPLEPVKPEDAEESEAEEEAPMSEAGEAEETGESVALNTNLWWTEYDKLSDPGIYRYKVLLKDTRQEGNLPSEWEFAANVAPEEGYMSLATEEQIREHLGEESRVAFHKYGETDFIGTGTDPGQEIRKYLMYFLLFLFLVEQALAYRLSYHPVVAEAVA
;
A
#
# COMPACT_ATOMS: atom_id res chain seq x y z
N VAL A 1 -0.96 1.60 32.26
CA VAL A 1 0.12 1.50 33.28
C VAL A 1 1.27 2.37 32.81
N PHE A 2 1.90 3.13 33.71
CA PHE A 2 3.03 4.01 33.35
C PHE A 2 4.34 3.20 33.38
N PRO A 3 5.31 3.40 32.45
CA PRO A 3 6.43 2.48 32.28
C PRO A 3 7.44 2.47 33.43
N VAL A 4 7.49 3.54 34.22
CA VAL A 4 8.51 3.70 35.27
C VAL A 4 7.90 4.23 36.56
N LEU A 5 8.53 3.95 37.69
CA LEU A 5 8.13 4.54 38.97
C LEU A 5 8.63 5.98 39.01
N LEU A 6 7.73 6.96 39.12
CA LEU A 6 8.10 8.37 39.16
C LEU A 6 8.52 8.79 40.57
N GLY A 7 9.40 9.79 40.64
CA GLY A 7 9.69 10.51 41.88
C GLY A 7 8.54 11.44 42.27
N ASN A 8 8.57 11.91 43.51
CA ASN A 8 7.46 12.65 44.13
C ASN A 8 7.27 14.08 43.60
N ALA A 9 8.27 14.67 42.95
CA ALA A 9 8.21 16.04 42.45
C ALA A 9 9.12 16.23 41.22
N PRO A 10 8.78 17.16 40.31
CA PRO A 10 9.69 17.58 39.25
C PRO A 10 11.00 18.15 39.81
N LEU A 11 12.10 17.90 39.12
CA LEU A 11 13.40 18.49 39.43
C LEU A 11 13.74 19.58 38.42
N THR A 12 14.46 20.59 38.89
CA THR A 12 15.01 21.66 38.06
C THR A 12 16.50 21.48 37.92
N MET A 13 16.99 21.47 36.67
CA MET A 13 18.41 21.41 36.36
C MET A 13 19.04 22.79 36.56
N LYS A 14 20.29 22.82 37.02
CA LYS A 14 21.03 24.08 37.13
C LYS A 14 21.37 24.61 35.74
N PRO A 15 21.06 25.88 35.42
CA PRO A 15 21.50 26.49 34.17
C PRO A 15 23.02 26.46 34.11
N ASP A 16 23.56 25.94 33.01
CA ASP A 16 24.99 26.01 32.72
C ASP A 16 25.17 26.74 31.40
N ALA A 17 25.63 27.98 31.49
CA ALA A 17 25.87 28.85 30.32
C ALA A 17 27.22 28.57 29.66
N THR A 18 28.07 27.72 30.25
CA THR A 18 29.44 27.46 29.75
C THR A 18 29.51 26.28 28.80
N THR A 19 28.54 25.36 28.87
CA THR A 19 28.49 24.15 28.07
C THR A 19 27.81 24.40 26.72
N GLN A 20 28.53 24.14 25.62
CA GLN A 20 28.00 24.22 24.23
C GLN A 20 27.32 22.93 23.75
N SER A 21 27.30 21.86 24.55
CA SER A 21 26.61 20.63 24.19
C SER A 21 25.10 20.69 24.47
N SER A 22 24.36 19.79 23.85
CA SER A 22 22.93 19.61 24.14
C SER A 22 22.70 19.15 25.59
N ASP A 23 21.60 19.59 26.20
CA ASP A 23 21.19 19.09 27.52
C ASP A 23 20.54 17.70 27.47
N LEU A 24 20.24 17.20 26.26
CA LEU A 24 19.72 15.85 26.04
C LEU A 24 20.66 15.02 25.18
N THR A 25 20.84 13.77 25.58
CA THR A 25 21.56 12.75 24.83
C THR A 25 20.64 11.56 24.59
N PHE A 26 20.73 10.96 23.41
CA PHE A 26 19.89 9.84 23.02
C PHE A 26 20.75 8.65 22.61
N LYS A 27 20.29 7.44 22.95
CA LYS A 27 20.81 6.21 22.34
C LYS A 27 20.44 6.18 20.86
N THR A 28 21.20 5.42 20.07
CA THR A 28 20.89 5.18 18.65
C THR A 28 19.50 4.58 18.52
N HIS A 29 18.62 5.26 17.78
CA HIS A 29 17.22 4.88 17.64
C HIS A 29 16.63 5.50 16.36
N PRO A 30 15.78 4.80 15.59
CA PRO A 30 15.24 5.30 14.31
C PRO A 30 14.54 6.66 14.39
N VAL A 31 13.94 6.98 15.54
CA VAL A 31 13.28 8.27 15.77
C VAL A 31 14.28 9.43 15.88
N PHE A 32 15.43 9.20 16.50
CA PHE A 32 16.40 10.26 16.85
C PHE A 32 17.59 10.31 15.90
N ASP A 33 17.91 9.21 15.24
CA ASP A 33 19.10 9.08 14.40
C ASP A 33 19.16 10.18 13.32
N ASP A 34 18.10 10.41 12.55
CA ASP A 34 18.13 11.41 11.48
C ASP A 34 18.20 12.85 12.00
N VAL A 35 17.54 13.11 13.13
CA VAL A 35 17.39 14.45 13.71
C VAL A 35 18.67 14.89 14.42
N PHE A 36 19.35 13.94 15.08
CA PHE A 36 20.52 14.21 15.92
C PHE A 36 21.86 13.82 15.26
N LYS A 37 21.90 13.02 14.17
CA LYS A 37 23.13 12.72 13.40
C LYS A 37 23.49 13.81 12.38
N LYS A 38 22.50 14.52 11.80
CA LYS A 38 22.81 15.75 11.06
C LYS A 38 23.31 16.75 12.08
N ALA A 39 24.46 17.37 11.83
CA ALA A 39 25.08 18.44 12.62
C ALA A 39 24.18 19.69 12.66
N ASN A 40 23.01 19.53 13.25
CA ASN A 40 21.97 20.52 13.34
C ASN A 40 22.39 21.37 14.52
N LYS A 41 22.90 22.57 14.24
CA LYS A 41 23.30 23.56 15.26
C LYS A 41 22.22 23.75 16.34
N LEU A 42 20.96 23.52 15.98
CA LEU A 42 19.81 23.54 16.88
C LEU A 42 19.91 22.51 18.02
N VAL A 43 20.53 21.35 17.82
CA VAL A 43 20.68 20.32 18.86
C VAL A 43 21.55 20.84 20.02
N SER A 44 22.62 21.58 19.71
CA SER A 44 23.45 22.24 20.72
C SER A 44 22.74 23.41 21.42
N GLU A 45 21.62 23.90 20.88
CA GLU A 45 20.81 24.97 21.47
C GLU A 45 19.67 24.43 22.35
N LEU A 46 19.44 23.11 22.33
CA LEU A 46 18.43 22.46 23.16
C LEU A 46 18.81 22.56 24.65
N ARG A 47 17.90 23.15 25.42
CA ARG A 47 18.05 23.36 26.86
C ARG A 47 16.89 22.73 27.60
N VAL A 48 17.22 22.07 28.70
CA VAL A 48 16.26 21.45 29.62
C VAL A 48 16.49 22.04 31.00
N THR A 49 15.48 22.75 31.48
CA THR A 49 15.46 23.34 32.82
C THR A 49 14.73 22.46 33.81
N GLY A 50 13.80 21.60 33.38
CA GLY A 50 13.04 20.73 34.27
C GLY A 50 12.70 19.36 33.68
N TYR A 51 12.54 18.38 34.55
CA TYR A 51 12.09 17.03 34.18
C TYR A 51 11.41 16.33 35.35
N LEU A 52 10.61 15.31 35.07
CA LEU A 52 10.08 14.39 36.07
C LEU A 52 11.13 13.31 36.34
N PRO A 53 11.70 13.22 37.56
CA PRO A 53 12.68 12.19 37.87
C PRO A 53 12.01 10.82 37.98
N VAL A 54 12.78 9.79 37.68
CA VAL A 54 12.43 8.42 38.04
C VAL A 54 12.79 8.17 39.50
N SER A 55 12.02 7.33 40.20
CA SER A 55 12.26 6.94 41.59
C SER A 55 13.66 6.36 41.77
N ASN A 56 14.28 6.64 42.91
CA ASN A 56 15.60 6.09 43.28
C ASN A 56 15.59 4.56 43.43
N GLU A 57 14.40 3.97 43.65
CA GLU A 57 14.20 2.53 43.74
C GLU A 57 14.20 1.87 42.35
N TRP A 58 14.07 2.67 41.28
CA TRP A 58 14.03 2.16 39.92
C TRP A 58 15.45 1.98 39.37
N VAL A 59 15.74 0.76 38.93
CA VAL A 59 17.05 0.39 38.39
C VAL A 59 17.22 0.99 36.99
N GLN A 60 18.16 1.91 36.83
CA GLN A 60 18.42 2.58 35.55
C GLN A 60 18.97 1.64 34.45
N ASP A 61 19.66 0.57 34.85
CA ASP A 61 20.26 -0.39 33.93
C ASP A 61 19.21 -1.34 33.34
N ASP A 62 18.85 -1.11 32.08
CA ASP A 62 17.87 -1.88 31.33
C ASP A 62 18.20 -3.40 31.31
N LEU A 63 19.49 -3.77 31.29
CA LEU A 63 19.93 -5.19 31.26
C LEU A 63 19.64 -5.92 32.56
N LYS A 64 19.65 -5.20 33.68
CA LYS A 64 19.35 -5.74 35.01
C LYS A 64 17.86 -5.77 35.29
N ARG A 65 17.12 -4.77 34.79
CA ARG A 65 15.71 -4.57 35.09
C ARG A 65 14.79 -5.57 34.39
N LYS A 66 15.06 -5.89 33.11
CA LYS A 66 14.29 -6.87 32.31
C LYS A 66 12.76 -6.69 32.36
N ASP A 67 12.28 -5.46 32.52
CA ASP A 67 10.86 -5.12 32.63
C ASP A 67 10.18 -4.81 31.29
N GLY A 68 10.91 -4.97 30.17
CA GLY A 68 10.41 -4.64 28.84
C GLY A 68 10.36 -3.15 28.53
N VAL A 69 10.95 -2.31 29.39
CA VAL A 69 11.15 -0.88 29.15
C VAL A 69 12.59 -0.65 28.68
N THR A 70 12.77 0.11 27.62
CA THR A 70 14.08 0.52 27.11
C THR A 70 14.28 2.00 27.38
N THR A 71 15.39 2.38 28.01
CA THR A 71 15.74 3.78 28.21
C THR A 71 16.43 4.32 26.97
N LEU A 72 15.88 5.35 26.35
CA LEU A 72 16.35 5.93 25.09
C LEU A 72 17.05 7.29 25.25
N GLY A 73 16.69 8.09 26.25
CA GLY A 73 17.20 9.46 26.38
C GLY A 73 17.58 9.83 27.81
N PHE A 74 18.65 10.61 27.94
CA PHE A 74 19.24 11.06 29.20
C PHE A 74 19.46 12.56 29.21
N THR A 75 19.31 13.19 30.37
CA THR A 75 19.74 14.57 30.60
C THR A 75 21.27 14.66 30.65
N ARG A 76 21.80 15.89 30.62
CA ARG A 76 23.22 16.18 30.86
C ARG A 76 23.75 15.62 32.19
N GLU A 77 22.89 15.51 33.20
CA GLU A 77 23.23 14.96 34.52
C GLU A 77 23.11 13.42 34.57
N GLY A 78 22.74 12.78 33.44
CA GLY A 78 22.58 11.33 33.33
C GLY A 78 21.21 10.82 33.77
N ALA A 79 20.25 11.70 34.09
CA ALA A 79 18.92 11.27 34.49
C ALA A 79 18.12 10.75 33.27
N PRO A 80 17.46 9.59 33.37
CA PRO A 80 16.71 9.02 32.25
C PRO A 80 15.38 9.77 32.07
N VAL A 81 15.08 10.18 30.85
CA VAL A 81 13.92 11.04 30.54
C VAL A 81 13.09 10.58 29.35
N VAL A 82 13.61 9.68 28.51
CA VAL A 82 12.85 9.11 27.39
C VAL A 82 12.89 7.60 27.46
N PHE A 83 11.72 6.98 27.37
CA PHE A 83 11.53 5.54 27.50
C PHE A 83 10.68 5.01 26.36
N GLU A 84 10.92 3.76 26.03
CA GLU A 84 10.13 2.98 25.12
C GLU A 84 9.64 1.73 25.84
N HIS A 85 8.39 1.35 25.62
CA HIS A 85 7.87 0.06 26.09
C HIS A 85 6.68 -0.38 25.22
N ARG A 86 6.22 -1.61 25.46
CA ARG A 86 5.00 -2.15 24.85
C ARG A 86 3.88 -2.20 25.87
N TYR A 87 2.67 -1.88 25.43
CA TYR A 87 1.45 -2.07 26.20
C TYR A 87 0.45 -2.88 25.35
N GLY A 88 0.29 -4.16 25.69
CA GLY A 88 -0.41 -5.11 24.83
C GLY A 88 0.31 -5.28 23.49
N LYS A 89 -0.40 -5.04 22.39
CA LYS A 89 0.15 -5.03 21.01
C LYS A 89 0.67 -3.65 20.58
N GLY A 90 0.48 -2.61 21.40
CA GLY A 90 0.86 -1.23 21.07
C GLY A 90 2.27 -0.89 21.51
N GLN A 91 2.93 -0.02 20.76
CA GLN A 91 4.21 0.58 21.12
C GLN A 91 3.97 1.93 21.77
N VAL A 92 4.69 2.24 22.85
CA VAL A 92 4.50 3.48 23.60
C VAL A 92 5.87 4.11 23.87
N MET A 93 6.00 5.37 23.46
CA MET A 93 7.16 6.18 23.82
C MET A 93 6.75 7.24 24.85
N THR A 94 7.52 7.35 25.92
CA THR A 94 7.22 8.22 27.07
C THR A 94 8.34 9.24 27.24
N PHE A 95 7.96 10.50 27.40
CA PHE A 95 8.85 11.63 27.64
C PHE A 95 8.56 12.22 29.02
N LEU A 96 9.58 12.34 29.85
CA LEU A 96 9.51 12.93 31.20
C LEU A 96 9.93 14.42 31.21
N ILE A 97 9.95 15.03 30.03
CA ILE A 97 10.17 16.45 29.82
C ILE A 97 8.94 17.04 29.15
N SER A 98 8.70 18.34 29.30
CA SER A 98 7.68 19.02 28.52
C SER A 98 8.17 19.25 27.09
N ALA A 99 7.23 19.45 26.16
CA ALA A 99 7.54 19.86 24.80
C ALA A 99 8.01 21.33 24.70
N GLY A 100 7.57 22.21 25.62
CA GLY A 100 7.88 23.63 25.60
C GLY A 100 8.06 24.24 26.99
N PRO A 101 8.16 25.57 27.10
CA PRO A 101 8.39 26.24 28.37
C PRO A 101 7.33 25.88 29.42
N PRO A 102 7.68 25.85 30.73
CA PRO A 102 8.92 26.36 31.29
C PRO A 102 10.09 25.36 31.35
N TRP A 103 9.89 24.07 31.06
CA TRP A 103 10.93 23.05 31.30
C TRP A 103 11.88 22.79 30.14
N THR A 104 11.49 23.11 28.91
CA THR A 104 12.34 22.91 27.72
C THR A 104 12.08 24.02 26.70
N ASN A 105 13.07 24.30 25.86
CA ASN A 105 12.91 25.18 24.68
C ASN A 105 12.68 24.37 23.38
N LEU A 106 12.27 23.09 23.48
CA LEU A 106 12.23 22.19 22.32
C LEU A 106 11.28 22.70 21.22
N VAL A 107 10.09 23.20 21.59
CA VAL A 107 9.13 23.81 20.64
C VAL A 107 9.66 25.10 19.99
N GLU A 108 10.48 25.89 20.70
CA GLU A 108 11.07 27.12 20.16
C GLU A 108 12.12 26.81 19.09
N LEU A 109 12.76 25.64 19.19
CA LEU A 109 13.65 25.07 18.19
C LEU A 109 12.81 24.42 17.08
N GLY A 110 12.12 25.24 16.27
CA GLY A 110 11.17 24.80 15.24
C GLY A 110 11.71 23.77 14.24
N GLY A 111 13.03 23.67 14.07
CA GLY A 111 13.69 22.65 13.24
C GLY A 111 13.88 21.28 13.90
N LEU A 112 13.53 21.11 15.18
CA LEU A 112 13.69 19.85 15.93
C LEU A 112 12.35 19.26 16.37
N TYR A 113 11.47 20.08 16.95
CA TYR A 113 10.23 19.57 17.55
C TYR A 113 9.33 18.84 16.55
N VAL A 114 9.01 19.48 15.42
CA VAL A 114 8.09 18.91 14.42
C VAL A 114 8.66 17.60 13.83
N PRO A 115 9.93 17.54 13.37
CA PRO A 115 10.51 16.28 12.91
C PRO A 115 10.49 15.16 13.96
N ILE A 116 10.81 15.47 15.22
CA ILE A 116 10.79 14.46 16.29
C ILE A 116 9.37 13.92 16.46
N VAL A 117 8.37 14.79 16.63
CA VAL A 117 6.97 14.36 16.82
C VAL A 117 6.47 13.56 15.63
N GLN A 118 6.80 13.95 14.39
CA GLN A 118 6.44 13.19 13.20
C GLN A 118 7.11 11.81 13.17
N LYS A 119 8.38 11.71 13.54
CA LYS A 119 9.10 10.43 13.63
C LYS A 119 8.55 9.56 14.76
N VAL A 120 8.21 10.15 15.92
CA VAL A 120 7.50 9.44 17.01
C VAL A 120 6.19 8.88 16.48
N GLN A 121 5.40 9.72 15.80
CA GLN A 121 4.11 9.30 15.25
C GLN A 121 4.26 8.18 14.24
N GLN A 122 5.23 8.27 13.32
CA GLN A 122 5.52 7.22 12.35
C GLN A 122 5.98 5.92 13.02
N TYR A 123 6.74 6.03 14.10
CA TYR A 123 7.29 4.87 14.81
C TYR A 123 6.26 4.17 15.69
N VAL A 124 5.42 4.94 16.39
CA VAL A 124 4.36 4.43 17.27
C VAL A 124 3.12 4.02 16.48
N ALA A 125 2.86 4.65 15.34
CA ALA A 125 1.85 4.17 14.41
C ALA A 125 2.23 2.76 14.01
N LYS A 126 1.41 1.79 14.44
CA LYS A 126 1.48 0.40 14.02
C LYS A 126 1.63 0.40 12.48
N PRO A 127 2.77 -0.02 11.90
CA PRO A 127 2.68 -0.55 10.55
C PRO A 127 1.74 -1.72 10.72
N ASP A 128 0.58 -1.70 10.06
CA ASP A 128 -0.25 -2.88 10.01
C ASP A 128 0.67 -4.00 9.52
N GLU A 129 1.11 -4.87 10.44
CA GLU A 129 1.94 -6.05 10.12
C GLU A 129 1.16 -7.03 9.23
N GLU A 130 -0.14 -6.75 9.07
CA GLU A 130 -1.06 -7.32 8.12
C GLU A 130 -1.60 -6.20 7.20
N LYS A 131 -0.71 -5.42 6.59
CA LYS A 131 -1.07 -4.69 5.36
C LYS A 131 -1.24 -5.77 4.30
N HIS A 132 -2.33 -6.53 4.39
CA HIS A 132 -2.73 -7.54 3.43
C HIS A 132 -2.71 -6.82 2.09
N ILE A 133 -1.70 -7.15 1.29
CA ILE A 133 -1.59 -6.65 -0.05
C ILE A 133 -2.64 -7.43 -0.80
N HIS A 134 -3.87 -6.92 -0.78
CA HIS A 134 -4.95 -7.57 -1.47
C HIS A 134 -4.65 -7.56 -2.96
N GLN A 135 -4.83 -8.70 -3.60
CA GLN A 135 -4.66 -8.83 -5.04
C GLN A 135 -6.01 -8.79 -5.75
N ILE A 136 -6.03 -8.28 -6.98
CA ILE A 136 -7.21 -8.41 -7.84
C ILE A 136 -7.54 -9.90 -7.99
N GLY A 137 -8.82 -10.24 -7.88
CA GLY A 137 -9.32 -11.62 -7.92
C GLY A 137 -9.37 -12.33 -6.58
N GLU A 138 -8.75 -11.77 -5.52
CA GLU A 138 -8.87 -12.28 -4.17
C GLU A 138 -10.29 -12.08 -3.63
N LYS A 139 -10.78 -13.06 -2.87
CA LYS A 139 -12.01 -12.95 -2.07
C LYS A 139 -11.67 -12.27 -0.75
N LEU A 140 -12.44 -11.25 -0.38
CA LEU A 140 -12.25 -10.56 0.89
C LEU A 140 -13.27 -11.05 1.90
N GLU A 141 -12.80 -11.70 2.97
CA GLU A 141 -13.61 -12.08 4.12
C GLU A 141 -13.44 -11.05 5.24
N LEU A 142 -14.53 -10.36 5.59
CA LEU A 142 -14.54 -9.40 6.69
C LEU A 142 -15.36 -9.96 7.84
N THR A 143 -14.82 -9.92 9.06
CA THR A 143 -15.49 -10.40 10.28
C THR A 143 -15.73 -9.24 11.24
N PHE A 144 -16.97 -9.09 11.69
CA PHE A 144 -17.44 -8.02 12.57
C PHE A 144 -18.15 -8.58 13.80
N ARG A 145 -18.16 -7.82 14.89
CA ARG A 145 -18.96 -8.16 16.08
C ARG A 145 -20.41 -7.70 15.89
N THR A 146 -21.36 -8.61 16.09
CA THR A 146 -22.80 -8.36 15.90
C THR A 146 -23.36 -7.32 16.86
N LEU A 147 -22.74 -7.14 18.02
CA LEU A 147 -23.13 -6.14 19.03
C LEU A 147 -22.73 -4.72 18.63
N ASP A 148 -21.58 -4.56 17.96
CA ASP A 148 -20.97 -3.25 17.70
C ASP A 148 -21.49 -2.63 16.40
N TYR A 149 -21.80 -3.46 15.39
CA TYR A 149 -22.05 -3.02 14.02
C TYR A 149 -23.41 -3.46 13.47
N GLU A 150 -24.03 -2.60 12.66
CA GLU A 150 -25.15 -2.95 11.79
C GLU A 150 -24.69 -3.91 10.70
N GLN A 151 -25.59 -4.81 10.27
CA GLN A 151 -25.33 -5.75 9.18
C GLN A 151 -25.62 -5.08 7.82
N ASP A 152 -25.15 -3.85 7.64
CA ASP A 152 -25.21 -3.12 6.38
C ASP A 152 -23.83 -2.54 6.07
N ILE A 153 -23.32 -2.85 4.87
CA ILE A 153 -21.99 -2.42 4.43
C ILE A 153 -22.15 -1.65 3.13
N ASN A 154 -21.77 -0.38 3.17
CA ASN A 154 -21.72 0.44 1.98
C ASN A 154 -20.31 0.34 1.38
N TRP A 155 -20.20 -0.21 0.18
CA TRP A 155 -18.93 -0.31 -0.54
C TRP A 155 -18.73 0.90 -1.44
N LEU A 156 -17.50 1.40 -1.49
CA LEU A 156 -17.06 2.47 -2.38
C LEU A 156 -15.96 1.89 -3.26
N HIS A 157 -16.33 1.68 -4.52
CA HIS A 157 -15.45 1.08 -5.51
C HIS A 157 -14.53 2.13 -6.14
N PRO A 158 -13.25 1.79 -6.47
CA PRO A 158 -12.32 2.72 -7.13
C PRO A 158 -12.88 3.35 -8.42
N THR A 159 -13.42 2.51 -9.32
CA THR A 159 -13.89 2.91 -10.65
C THR A 159 -15.39 3.24 -10.74
N MET A 160 -16.27 2.54 -10.00
CA MET A 160 -17.73 2.60 -10.19
C MET A 160 -18.48 3.50 -9.18
N GLY A 161 -17.78 4.08 -8.18
CA GLY A 161 -18.41 4.90 -7.15
C GLY A 161 -19.13 4.06 -6.07
N PRO A 162 -20.11 4.63 -5.34
CA PRO A 162 -20.79 3.93 -4.25
C PRO A 162 -21.66 2.78 -4.76
N ASP A 163 -21.34 1.56 -4.33
CA ASP A 163 -22.18 0.36 -4.49
C ASP A 163 -22.72 -0.04 -3.11
N VAL A 164 -24.02 0.21 -2.90
CA VAL A 164 -24.68 -0.15 -1.65
C VAL A 164 -25.16 -1.60 -1.76
N ARG A 165 -24.36 -2.54 -1.27
CA ARG A 165 -24.75 -3.95 -1.17
C ARG A 165 -25.24 -4.26 0.23
N LYS A 166 -26.56 -4.42 0.36
CA LYS A 166 -27.17 -5.01 1.56
C LYS A 166 -26.90 -6.50 1.57
N MET A 167 -25.85 -6.93 2.25
CA MET A 167 -25.54 -8.34 2.42
C MET A 167 -26.21 -8.86 3.68
N ARG A 168 -27.16 -9.77 3.48
CA ARG A 168 -27.85 -10.49 4.56
C ARG A 168 -27.11 -11.80 4.77
N ASN A 169 -26.75 -12.11 6.01
CA ASN A 169 -26.23 -13.44 6.36
C ASN A 169 -27.08 -14.52 5.67
N PRO A 170 -26.48 -15.50 4.94
CA PRO A 170 -27.16 -16.76 4.81
C PRO A 170 -27.43 -17.27 6.24
N PRO A 171 -28.64 -17.76 6.55
CA PRO A 171 -28.87 -18.43 7.82
C PRO A 171 -27.76 -19.48 7.97
N LEU A 172 -27.05 -19.48 9.10
CA LEU A 172 -26.30 -20.67 9.48
C LEU A 172 -27.34 -21.79 9.49
N GLU A 173 -27.30 -22.68 8.51
CA GLU A 173 -28.10 -23.89 8.57
C GLU A 173 -27.65 -24.58 9.86
N PRO A 174 -28.56 -24.82 10.82
CA PRO A 174 -28.18 -25.59 11.98
C PRO A 174 -27.70 -26.93 11.43
N VAL A 175 -26.43 -27.26 11.68
CA VAL A 175 -25.91 -28.60 11.47
C VAL A 175 -26.89 -29.51 12.18
N LYS A 176 -27.65 -30.29 11.41
CA LYS A 176 -28.58 -31.25 11.98
C LYS A 176 -27.72 -32.24 12.78
N PRO A 177 -28.13 -32.62 13.99
CA PRO A 177 -27.37 -33.58 14.79
C PRO A 177 -27.21 -34.96 14.13
N GLU A 178 -27.92 -35.23 13.03
CA GLU A 178 -28.00 -36.54 12.38
C GLU A 178 -26.74 -36.91 11.57
N ASP A 179 -25.86 -35.96 11.22
CA ASP A 179 -24.64 -36.26 10.46
C ASP A 179 -23.38 -36.37 11.33
N ALA A 180 -23.52 -36.34 12.66
CA ALA A 180 -22.42 -36.52 13.63
C ALA A 180 -22.37 -37.93 14.25
N GLU A 181 -23.32 -38.81 13.92
CA GLU A 181 -23.40 -40.18 14.44
C GLU A 181 -23.27 -41.21 13.31
N GLU A 182 -22.19 -41.14 12.51
CA GLU A 182 -21.84 -42.26 11.62
C GLU A 182 -20.32 -42.41 11.45
N SER A 183 -19.61 -42.47 12.58
CA SER A 183 -18.36 -43.23 12.65
C SER A 183 -18.08 -43.62 14.09
N GLU A 184 -17.96 -44.93 14.35
CA GLU A 184 -17.57 -45.59 15.60
C GLU A 184 -18.68 -46.33 16.38
N ALA A 185 -19.24 -47.37 15.75
CA ALA A 185 -19.41 -48.67 16.40
C ALA A 185 -18.31 -49.58 15.78
N GLU A 186 -17.47 -50.30 16.52
CA GLU A 186 -17.82 -51.44 17.36
C GLU A 186 -16.62 -51.81 18.27
N GLU A 187 -16.95 -52.19 19.52
CA GLU A 187 -16.32 -53.25 20.34
C GLU A 187 -14.88 -53.05 20.87
N GLU A 188 -14.52 -53.31 22.13
CA GLU A 188 -15.18 -53.84 23.32
C GLU A 188 -14.29 -53.49 24.54
N ALA A 189 -14.90 -53.23 25.70
CA ALA A 189 -14.20 -53.10 26.99
C ALA A 189 -13.74 -54.49 27.50
N PRO A 190 -12.84 -54.59 28.52
CA PRO A 190 -13.34 -54.40 29.88
C PRO A 190 -12.38 -53.69 30.87
N MET A 191 -13.03 -52.85 31.67
CA MET A 191 -12.80 -52.44 33.07
C MET A 191 -11.50 -52.82 33.80
N SER A 192 -10.85 -51.81 34.42
CA SER A 192 -10.72 -51.74 35.89
C SER A 192 -10.12 -50.41 36.38
N GLU A 193 -10.73 -49.87 37.44
CA GLU A 193 -10.17 -49.05 38.53
C GLU A 193 -9.80 -47.56 38.31
N ALA A 194 -10.70 -46.72 38.85
CA ALA A 194 -10.44 -45.65 39.82
C ALA A 194 -9.20 -44.75 39.65
N GLY A 195 -9.46 -43.49 39.29
CA GLY A 195 -8.55 -42.37 39.50
C GLY A 195 -9.19 -41.07 39.04
N GLU A 196 -9.62 -40.24 39.99
CA GLU A 196 -10.17 -38.91 39.78
C GLU A 196 -9.19 -38.02 39.02
N ALA A 197 -9.63 -37.47 37.89
CA ALA A 197 -9.10 -36.23 37.33
C ALA A 197 -10.27 -35.52 36.63
N GLU A 198 -10.75 -34.44 37.24
CA GLU A 198 -11.64 -33.47 36.60
C GLU A 198 -10.92 -32.85 35.40
N GLU A 199 -11.15 -33.38 34.20
CA GLU A 199 -10.90 -32.66 32.96
C GLU A 199 -12.11 -31.76 32.68
N THR A 200 -11.91 -30.46 32.92
CA THR A 200 -12.72 -29.40 32.35
C THR A 200 -12.61 -29.47 30.82
N GLY A 201 -13.51 -30.23 30.20
CA GLY A 201 -13.75 -30.23 28.77
C GLY A 201 -14.28 -28.87 28.35
N GLU A 202 -13.38 -28.01 27.88
CA GLU A 202 -13.70 -26.74 27.23
C GLU A 202 -14.35 -27.06 25.87
N SER A 203 -15.67 -27.28 25.88
CA SER A 203 -16.45 -27.30 24.65
C SER A 203 -16.31 -25.92 23.99
N VAL A 204 -15.68 -25.88 22.82
CA VAL A 204 -15.53 -24.68 22.00
C VAL A 204 -16.93 -24.16 21.66
N ALA A 205 -17.41 -23.22 22.48
CA ALA A 205 -18.65 -22.51 22.23
C ALA A 205 -18.48 -21.72 20.92
N LEU A 206 -19.18 -22.15 19.87
CA LEU A 206 -19.32 -21.41 18.62
C LEU A 206 -19.72 -19.96 18.97
N ASN A 207 -18.84 -19.02 18.64
CA ASN A 207 -18.96 -17.61 18.99
C ASN A 207 -20.15 -16.99 18.22
N THR A 208 -21.35 -17.01 18.80
CA THR A 208 -22.59 -16.45 18.22
C THR A 208 -22.59 -14.92 18.07
N ASN A 209 -21.48 -14.25 18.42
CA ASN A 209 -21.35 -12.80 18.48
C ASN A 209 -20.59 -12.20 17.29
N LEU A 210 -20.22 -13.02 16.29
CA LEU A 210 -19.57 -12.57 15.07
C LEU A 210 -20.51 -12.73 13.88
N TRP A 211 -20.47 -11.77 12.97
CA TRP A 211 -20.99 -11.94 11.62
C TRP A 211 -19.85 -11.65 10.64
N TRP A 212 -19.88 -12.33 9.51
CA TRP A 212 -18.86 -12.17 8.48
C TRP A 212 -19.54 -11.91 7.14
N THR A 213 -18.81 -11.26 6.24
CA THR A 213 -19.23 -11.05 4.86
C THR A 213 -18.12 -11.47 3.93
N GLU A 214 -18.49 -12.05 2.79
CA GLU A 214 -17.59 -12.27 1.67
C GLU A 214 -17.82 -11.18 0.62
N TYR A 215 -16.73 -10.62 0.09
CA TYR A 215 -16.76 -9.83 -1.14
C TYR A 215 -16.21 -10.70 -2.28
N ASP A 216 -17.09 -11.06 -3.21
CA ASP A 216 -16.90 -12.15 -4.18
C ASP A 216 -15.63 -12.03 -5.05
N LYS A 217 -15.19 -10.81 -5.40
CA LYS A 217 -13.98 -10.55 -6.19
C LYS A 217 -13.60 -9.07 -6.21
N LEU A 218 -12.38 -8.75 -5.82
CA LEU A 218 -11.76 -7.46 -6.12
C LEU A 218 -11.49 -7.40 -7.63
N SER A 219 -12.20 -6.53 -8.36
CA SER A 219 -12.23 -6.56 -9.83
C SER A 219 -11.33 -5.51 -10.48
N ASP A 220 -11.07 -4.41 -9.80
CA ASP A 220 -10.30 -3.28 -10.33
C ASP A 220 -9.11 -2.96 -9.42
N PRO A 221 -7.97 -2.53 -9.99
CA PRO A 221 -6.89 -1.98 -9.20
C PRO A 221 -7.32 -0.66 -8.55
N GLY A 222 -6.98 -0.46 -7.27
CA GLY A 222 -7.17 0.83 -6.61
C GLY A 222 -7.50 0.74 -5.13
N ILE A 223 -7.96 1.86 -4.58
CA ILE A 223 -8.34 1.99 -3.17
C ILE A 223 -9.82 1.69 -3.03
N TYR A 224 -10.13 0.58 -2.39
CA TYR A 224 -11.48 0.24 -1.97
C TYR A 224 -11.75 0.87 -0.61
N ARG A 225 -13.00 1.30 -0.41
CA ARG A 225 -13.46 1.71 0.92
C ARG A 225 -14.75 1.01 1.25
N TYR A 226 -14.96 0.77 2.53
CA TYR A 226 -16.25 0.32 3.01
C TYR A 226 -16.64 1.07 4.28
N LYS A 227 -17.94 1.30 4.44
CA LYS A 227 -18.53 1.98 5.59
C LYS A 227 -19.47 1.05 6.30
N VAL A 228 -19.24 0.85 7.60
CA VAL A 228 -20.13 0.09 8.48
C VAL A 228 -20.70 1.03 9.54
N LEU A 229 -22.01 0.92 9.78
CA LEU A 229 -22.72 1.72 10.78
C LEU A 229 -22.64 1.03 12.15
N LEU A 230 -22.56 1.82 13.23
CA LEU A 230 -22.58 1.28 14.59
C LEU A 230 -24.03 1.14 15.09
N LYS A 231 -24.31 0.07 15.84
CA LYS A 231 -25.67 -0.26 16.32
C LYS A 231 -26.18 0.61 17.48
N ASP A 232 -25.30 1.17 18.30
CA ASP A 232 -25.72 1.91 19.50
C ASP A 232 -24.74 3.01 19.88
N THR A 233 -25.12 4.28 19.67
CA THR A 233 -24.72 5.35 20.59
C THR A 233 -25.83 6.40 20.63
N ARG A 234 -26.47 6.54 21.79
CA ARG A 234 -27.45 7.58 22.16
C ARG A 234 -26.90 9.01 22.21
N GLN A 235 -25.96 9.38 21.35
CA GLN A 235 -25.51 10.76 21.19
C GLN A 235 -25.26 11.06 19.71
N GLU A 236 -25.58 12.28 19.34
CA GLU A 236 -25.57 12.85 17.99
C GLU A 236 -24.47 12.30 17.07
N GLY A 237 -24.89 11.80 15.91
CA GLY A 237 -24.00 11.46 14.79
C GLY A 237 -23.68 9.97 14.73
N ASN A 238 -24.48 9.24 13.97
CA ASN A 238 -24.13 7.90 13.50
C ASN A 238 -22.97 8.04 12.50
N LEU A 239 -21.75 8.28 13.00
CA LEU A 239 -20.57 8.42 12.16
C LEU A 239 -20.19 7.02 11.67
N PRO A 240 -20.25 6.76 10.36
CA PRO A 240 -19.82 5.47 9.83
C PRO A 240 -18.34 5.28 10.15
N SER A 241 -17.99 4.08 10.61
CA SER A 241 -16.58 3.68 10.59
C SER A 241 -16.22 3.41 9.14
N GLU A 242 -15.25 4.16 8.62
CA GLU A 242 -14.75 4.06 7.25
C GLU A 242 -13.40 3.33 7.28
N TRP A 243 -13.31 2.26 6.50
CA TRP A 243 -12.08 1.51 6.29
C TRP A 243 -11.67 1.63 4.83
N GLU A 244 -10.36 1.67 4.61
CA GLU A 244 -9.76 1.75 3.29
C GLU A 244 -8.69 0.67 3.15
N PHE A 245 -8.65 0.01 2.00
CA PHE A 245 -7.58 -0.91 1.64
C PHE A 245 -7.26 -0.81 0.15
N ALA A 246 -6.05 -1.21 -0.23
CA ALA A 246 -5.59 -1.18 -1.61
C ALA A 246 -5.60 -2.59 -2.21
N ALA A 247 -6.26 -2.72 -3.36
CA ALA A 247 -6.18 -3.91 -4.20
C ALA A 247 -5.19 -3.64 -5.34
N ASN A 248 -4.15 -4.46 -5.44
CA ASN A 248 -3.09 -4.33 -6.44
C ASN A 248 -3.18 -5.45 -7.47
N VAL A 249 -2.63 -5.20 -8.65
CA VAL A 249 -2.44 -6.23 -9.69
C VAL A 249 -1.36 -7.22 -9.21
N ALA A 250 -1.52 -8.51 -9.53
CA ALA A 250 -0.49 -9.50 -9.26
C ALA A 250 0.83 -9.09 -9.93
N PRO A 251 2.00 -9.18 -9.25
CA PRO A 251 3.29 -8.80 -9.83
C PRO A 251 3.62 -9.53 -11.14
N GLU A 252 3.09 -10.73 -11.31
CA GLU A 252 3.25 -11.58 -12.49
C GLU A 252 2.62 -10.97 -13.76
N GLU A 253 1.53 -10.21 -13.62
CA GLU A 253 0.87 -9.53 -14.74
C GLU A 253 1.69 -8.34 -15.25
N GLY A 254 2.60 -7.81 -14.42
CA GLY A 254 3.47 -6.67 -14.77
C GLY A 254 4.68 -7.03 -15.64
N TYR A 255 5.00 -8.33 -15.78
CA TYR A 255 6.10 -8.78 -16.63
C TYR A 255 5.65 -8.88 -18.09
N MET A 256 5.39 -7.74 -18.71
CA MET A 256 5.08 -7.68 -20.14
C MET A 256 6.38 -7.83 -20.94
N SER A 257 6.56 -8.99 -21.57
CA SER A 257 7.55 -9.13 -22.64
C SER A 257 7.00 -8.52 -23.94
N LEU A 258 7.89 -7.98 -24.77
CA LEU A 258 7.49 -7.53 -26.10
C LEU A 258 7.04 -8.75 -26.91
N ALA A 259 5.78 -8.75 -27.33
CA ALA A 259 5.26 -9.78 -28.22
C ALA A 259 6.02 -9.74 -29.55
N THR A 260 6.45 -10.91 -30.03
CA THR A 260 7.10 -11.02 -31.35
C THR A 260 6.06 -10.94 -32.47
N GLU A 261 6.50 -10.57 -33.65
CA GLU A 261 5.64 -10.47 -34.85
C GLU A 261 4.89 -11.79 -35.13
N GLU A 262 5.55 -12.93 -34.87
CA GLU A 262 4.99 -14.27 -35.02
C GLU A 262 3.83 -14.51 -34.05
N GLN A 263 3.98 -14.13 -32.78
CA GLN A 263 2.94 -14.26 -31.75
C GLN A 263 1.73 -13.38 -32.06
N ILE A 264 1.98 -12.17 -32.58
CA ILE A 264 0.90 -11.25 -32.94
C ILE A 264 0.15 -11.78 -34.18
N ARG A 265 0.86 -12.33 -35.18
CA ARG A 265 0.26 -12.94 -36.37
C ARG A 265 -0.57 -14.18 -36.04
N GLU A 266 -0.10 -15.02 -35.12
CA GLU A 266 -0.84 -16.19 -34.62
C GLU A 266 -2.17 -15.79 -33.97
N HIS A 267 -2.19 -14.71 -33.19
CA HIS A 267 -3.40 -14.21 -32.52
C HIS A 267 -4.37 -13.50 -33.47
N LEU A 268 -3.88 -12.82 -34.51
CA LEU A 268 -4.71 -12.09 -35.47
C LEU A 268 -5.38 -13.00 -36.51
N GLY A 269 -4.94 -14.25 -36.62
CA GLY A 269 -5.42 -15.22 -37.60
C GLY A 269 -4.94 -14.91 -39.03
N GLU A 270 -4.84 -15.95 -39.86
CA GLU A 270 -4.27 -15.86 -41.22
C GLU A 270 -5.05 -14.96 -42.19
N GLU A 271 -6.28 -14.54 -41.84
CA GLU A 271 -7.11 -13.67 -42.68
C GLU A 271 -6.91 -12.17 -42.42
N SER A 272 -6.04 -11.81 -41.49
CA SER A 272 -5.79 -10.41 -41.14
C SER A 272 -4.91 -9.70 -42.17
N ARG A 273 -5.44 -8.65 -42.82
CA ARG A 273 -4.69 -7.76 -43.74
C ARG A 273 -3.79 -6.78 -42.99
N VAL A 274 -3.12 -7.22 -41.94
CA VAL A 274 -2.29 -6.37 -41.08
C VAL A 274 -0.83 -6.51 -41.50
N ALA A 275 -0.23 -5.40 -41.93
CA ALA A 275 1.19 -5.33 -42.23
C ALA A 275 1.97 -4.91 -40.97
N PHE A 276 2.97 -5.71 -40.60
CA PHE A 276 3.86 -5.39 -39.50
C PHE A 276 5.06 -4.62 -40.05
N HIS A 277 5.37 -3.48 -39.42
CA HIS A 277 6.50 -2.64 -39.80
C HIS A 277 7.39 -2.41 -38.59
N LYS A 278 8.68 -2.71 -38.72
CA LYS A 278 9.65 -2.43 -37.66
C LYS A 278 10.07 -0.97 -37.73
N TYR A 279 10.25 -0.35 -36.57
CA TYR A 279 10.69 1.04 -36.47
C TYR A 279 12.08 1.20 -37.12
N GLY A 280 12.17 2.01 -38.17
CA GLY A 280 13.41 2.26 -38.94
C GLY A 280 13.49 1.56 -40.29
N GLU A 281 12.51 0.73 -40.64
CA GLU A 281 12.43 0.07 -41.95
C GLU A 281 11.80 1.01 -42.99
N THR A 282 12.62 1.53 -43.91
CA THR A 282 12.17 2.43 -44.99
C THR A 282 11.79 1.71 -46.27
N ASP A 283 11.92 0.38 -46.29
CA ASP A 283 11.72 -0.44 -47.49
C ASP A 283 10.26 -0.39 -47.97
N PHE A 284 9.28 -0.14 -47.10
CA PHE A 284 7.89 0.10 -47.49
C PHE A 284 7.72 1.38 -48.33
N ILE A 285 8.56 2.41 -48.11
CA ILE A 285 8.51 3.68 -48.84
C ILE A 285 9.13 3.52 -50.24
N GLY A 286 10.11 2.63 -50.39
CA GLY A 286 10.80 2.37 -51.66
C GLY A 286 10.21 1.23 -52.50
N THR A 287 9.59 0.23 -51.86
CA THR A 287 9.23 -1.06 -52.48
C THR A 287 7.71 -1.25 -52.57
N GLY A 288 7.05 -0.26 -53.20
CA GLY A 288 6.02 -0.50 -54.21
C GLY A 288 4.88 -1.49 -53.92
N THR A 289 4.21 -1.40 -52.77
CA THR A 289 2.82 -1.90 -52.62
C THR A 289 1.86 -0.74 -52.31
N ASP A 290 2.12 0.41 -52.94
CA ASP A 290 1.19 1.54 -52.91
C ASP A 290 0.14 1.30 -54.02
N PRO A 291 -1.17 1.15 -53.70
CA PRO A 291 -2.22 0.84 -54.67
C PRO A 291 -2.33 1.84 -55.84
N GLY A 292 -1.66 3.00 -55.76
CA GLY A 292 -1.58 4.00 -56.82
C GLY A 292 -0.40 3.85 -57.80
N GLN A 293 0.63 3.05 -57.50
CA GLN A 293 1.79 2.89 -58.39
C GLN A 293 1.47 2.08 -59.65
N GLU A 294 0.66 1.02 -59.52
CA GLU A 294 0.27 0.19 -60.67
C GLU A 294 -0.51 1.00 -61.70
N ILE A 295 -1.50 1.78 -61.25
CA ILE A 295 -2.31 2.64 -62.12
C ILE A 295 -1.44 3.68 -62.83
N ARG A 296 -0.45 4.26 -62.14
CA ARG A 296 0.49 5.21 -62.76
C ARG A 296 1.32 4.56 -63.87
N LYS A 297 1.77 3.31 -63.66
CA LYS A 297 2.54 2.56 -64.66
C LYS A 297 1.68 2.25 -65.89
N TYR A 298 0.44 1.80 -65.69
CA TYR A 298 -0.50 1.57 -66.80
C TYR A 298 -0.87 2.87 -67.53
N LEU A 299 -1.05 3.97 -66.82
CA LEU A 299 -1.29 5.29 -67.40
C LEU A 299 -0.12 5.75 -68.27
N MET A 300 1.12 5.53 -67.82
CA MET A 300 2.33 5.85 -68.59
C MET A 300 2.43 5.03 -69.88
N TYR A 301 2.15 3.72 -69.84
CA TYR A 301 2.12 2.90 -71.06
C TYR A 301 1.00 3.33 -72.01
N PHE A 302 -0.16 3.70 -71.48
CA PHE A 302 -1.26 4.20 -72.29
C PHE A 302 -0.92 5.54 -72.98
N LEU A 303 -0.29 6.47 -72.26
CA LEU A 303 0.15 7.75 -72.82
C LEU A 303 1.20 7.54 -73.94
N LEU A 304 2.16 6.65 -73.71
CA LEU A 304 3.18 6.29 -74.71
C LEU A 304 2.51 5.72 -75.97
N PHE A 305 1.52 4.85 -75.81
CA PHE A 305 0.77 4.30 -76.93
C PHE A 305 0.03 5.39 -77.71
N LEU A 306 -0.61 6.34 -77.01
CA LEU A 306 -1.31 7.46 -77.63
C LEU A 306 -0.35 8.33 -78.46
N PHE A 307 0.84 8.60 -77.93
CA PHE A 307 1.89 9.30 -78.69
C PHE A 307 2.32 8.53 -79.94
N LEU A 308 2.49 7.21 -79.88
CA LEU A 308 2.84 6.42 -81.06
C LEU A 308 1.73 6.44 -82.13
N VAL A 309 0.46 6.39 -81.71
CA VAL A 309 -0.68 6.53 -82.61
C VAL A 309 -0.70 7.92 -83.25
N GLU A 310 -0.43 8.97 -82.48
CA GLU A 310 -0.34 10.33 -82.98
C GLU A 310 0.80 10.49 -83.99
N GLN A 311 1.99 9.95 -83.71
CA GLN A 311 3.11 9.96 -84.66
C GLN A 311 2.79 9.19 -85.94
N ALA A 312 2.10 8.04 -85.83
CA ALA A 312 1.66 7.26 -87.00
C ALA A 312 0.59 8.00 -87.83
N LEU A 313 -0.33 8.71 -87.18
CA LEU A 313 -1.31 9.57 -87.85
C LEU A 313 -0.64 10.77 -88.52
N ALA A 314 0.30 11.43 -87.85
CA ALA A 314 1.07 12.55 -88.41
C ALA A 314 1.86 12.11 -89.66
N TYR A 315 2.47 10.92 -89.62
CA TYR A 315 3.14 10.31 -90.77
C TYR A 315 2.17 10.04 -91.92
N ARG A 316 0.97 9.52 -91.62
CA ARG A 316 -0.04 9.20 -92.63
C ARG A 316 -0.74 10.42 -93.23
N LEU A 317 -0.89 11.50 -92.45
CA LEU A 317 -1.52 12.76 -92.87
C LEU A 317 -0.53 13.78 -93.47
N SER A 318 0.75 13.40 -93.64
CA SER A 318 1.77 14.18 -94.36
C SER A 318 2.02 15.58 -93.79
N TYR A 319 2.14 15.71 -92.46
CA TYR A 319 2.77 16.90 -91.86
C TYR A 319 4.26 16.64 -91.66
N HIS A 320 5.03 16.74 -92.75
CA HIS A 320 6.46 16.96 -92.62
C HIS A 320 6.71 18.47 -92.60
N PRO A 321 7.46 19.02 -91.62
CA PRO A 321 8.03 20.34 -91.79
C PRO A 321 8.93 20.29 -93.02
N VAL A 322 8.66 21.16 -93.98
CA VAL A 322 9.58 21.40 -95.10
C VAL A 322 10.92 21.77 -94.48
N VAL A 323 11.91 20.91 -94.65
CA VAL A 323 13.29 21.25 -94.32
C VAL A 323 13.64 22.42 -95.22
N ALA A 324 13.68 23.63 -94.65
CA ALA A 324 14.19 24.80 -95.34
C ALA A 324 15.66 24.52 -95.63
N GLU A 325 15.95 24.22 -96.90
CA GLU A 325 17.29 24.10 -97.44
C GLU A 325 18.05 25.38 -97.09
N ALA A 326 19.13 25.24 -96.31
CA ALA A 326 20.04 26.33 -96.03
C ALA A 326 20.70 26.74 -97.37
N VAL A 327 20.28 27.87 -97.93
CA VAL A 327 21.01 28.51 -99.03
C VAL A 327 22.21 29.24 -98.43
N ALA A 328 23.39 28.86 -98.92
CA ALA A 328 24.70 29.40 -98.63
C ALA A 328 24.86 30.87 -99.06
#